data_AF-A0A6B1E121-F1
#
_entry.id   AF-A0A6B1E121-F1
#
_cell.length_a   1.000
_cell.length_b   1.000
_cell.length_c   1.000
_cell.angle_alpha   90.00
_cell.angle_beta   90.00
_cell.angle_gamma   90.00
#
_symmetry.space_group_name_H-M   'P 1'
#
loop_
_entity.id
_entity.type
_entity.pdbx_description
1 polymer ?
#
loop_
_entity_poly.entity_id
_entity_poly.type
_entity_poly.pdbx_seq_one_letter_code
_entity_poly.pdbx_strand_id
1 'polypeptide(L)' 'MTDDIKQLSYEAAFQELQDLVAQLEGGEKTLAESVALYERGRRLSDHCQRLLEEAQLTVRQVDAAALFD' A
#
# COMPACT_ATOMS: atom_id res chain seq x y z
N MET A 1 -14.54 -10.09 0.77
CA MET A 1 -13.11 -10.16 1.13
C MET A 1 -12.38 -8.91 0.64
N THR A 2 -12.86 -7.73 1.02
CA THR A 2 -12.35 -6.41 0.56
C THR A 2 -11.78 -5.57 1.71
N ASP A 3 -11.76 -6.12 2.92
CA ASP A 3 -11.44 -5.40 4.16
C ASP A 3 -10.13 -5.89 4.83
N ASP A 4 -9.49 -6.94 4.31
CA ASP A 4 -8.22 -7.45 4.82
C ASP A 4 -7.09 -6.42 4.66
N ILE A 5 -7.04 -5.76 3.50
CA ILE A 5 -6.00 -4.77 3.18
C ILE A 5 -5.97 -3.62 4.20
N LYS A 6 -7.13 -3.18 4.71
CA LYS A 6 -7.18 -2.05 5.66
C LYS A 6 -6.56 -2.36 7.03
N GLN A 7 -6.36 -3.64 7.34
CA GLN A 7 -5.77 -4.09 8.60
C GLN A 7 -4.26 -4.33 8.48
N LEU A 8 -3.68 -4.18 7.30
CA LEU A 8 -2.25 -4.39 7.08
C LEU A 8 -1.43 -3.22 7.63
N SER A 9 -0.23 -3.52 8.11
CA SER A 9 0.80 -2.48 8.29
C SER A 9 1.32 -2.04 6.92
N TYR A 10 2.05 -0.91 6.90
CA TYR A 10 2.72 -0.45 5.68
C TYR A 10 3.66 -1.51 5.12
N GLU A 11 4.49 -2.13 5.97
CA GLU A 11 5.47 -3.14 5.57
C GLU A 11 4.79 -4.38 4.99
N ALA A 12 3.71 -4.84 5.62
CA ALA A 12 2.96 -5.99 5.13
C ALA A 12 2.28 -5.71 3.79
N ALA A 13 1.62 -4.56 3.65
CA ALA A 13 0.97 -4.15 2.40
C ALA A 13 2.00 -3.94 1.27
N PHE A 14 3.15 -3.34 1.58
CA PHE A 14 4.21 -3.09 0.61
C PHE A 14 4.92 -4.38 0.19
N GLN A 15 5.13 -5.33 1.12
CA GLN A 15 5.68 -6.64 0.76
C GLN A 15 4.72 -7.38 -0.19
N GLU A 16 3.44 -7.41 0.13
CA GLU A 16 2.46 -8.06 -0.73
C GLU A 16 2.37 -7.40 -2.10
N LEU A 17 2.44 -6.06 -2.17
CA LEU A 17 2.47 -5.33 -3.44
C LEU A 17 3.68 -5.73 -4.29
N GLN A 18 4.88 -5.85 -3.70
CA GLN A 18 6.07 -6.30 -4.40
C GLN A 18 5.92 -7.74 -4.93
N ASP A 19 5.33 -8.63 -4.14
CA ASP A 19 5.08 -10.02 -4.54
C ASP A 19 4.09 -10.09 -5.71
N LEU A 20 3.08 -9.23 -5.75
CA LEU A 20 2.13 -9.13 -6.87
C LEU A 20 2.80 -8.60 -8.15
N VAL A 21 3.69 -7.61 -8.02
CA VAL A 21 4.46 -7.08 -9.15
C VAL A 21 5.36 -8.17 -9.73
N ALA A 22 6.12 -8.87 -8.89
CA ALA A 22 6.98 -9.97 -9.32
C ALA A 22 6.18 -11.07 -10.04
N GLN A 23 4.97 -11.37 -9.56
CA GLN A 23 4.07 -12.31 -10.22
C GLN A 23 3.61 -11.80 -11.60
N LEU A 24 3.22 -10.53 -11.72
CA LEU A 24 2.80 -9.94 -13.00
C LEU A 24 3.93 -9.94 -14.05
N GLU A 25 5.18 -9.71 -13.60
CA GLU A 25 6.37 -9.71 -14.47
C GLU A 25 6.74 -11.12 -14.95
N GLY A 26 6.32 -12.17 -14.25
CA GLY A 26 6.61 -13.57 -14.59
C GLY A 26 5.96 -14.09 -15.87
N GLY A 27 5.04 -13.35 -16.51
CA GLY A 27 4.54 -13.59 -17.86
C GLY A 27 3.60 -14.79 -18.07
N GLU A 28 3.58 -15.78 -17.18
CA GLU A 28 2.71 -16.97 -17.27
C GLU A 28 1.37 -16.77 -16.55
N LYS A 29 0.54 -15.84 -17.04
CA LYS A 29 -0.80 -15.59 -16.47
C LYS A 29 -1.86 -15.43 -17.53
N THR A 30 -3.05 -15.96 -17.24
CA THR A 30 -4.25 -15.66 -18.02
C THR A 30 -4.66 -14.20 -17.85
N LEU A 31 -5.43 -13.66 -18.80
CA LEU A 31 -5.96 -12.30 -18.69
C LEU A 31 -6.76 -12.08 -17.39
N ALA A 32 -7.56 -13.06 -16.99
CA ALA A 32 -8.37 -12.97 -15.77
C ALA A 32 -7.50 -12.87 -14.51
N GLU A 33 -6.42 -13.66 -14.42
CA GLU A 33 -5.47 -13.60 -13.31
C GLU A 33 -4.71 -12.26 -13.31
N SER A 34 -4.27 -11.79 -14.47
CA SER A 34 -3.59 -10.50 -14.60
C SER A 34 -4.46 -9.33 -14.14
N VAL A 35 -5.76 -9.35 -14.48
CA VAL A 35 -6.72 -8.35 -14.01
C VAL A 35 -6.90 -8.42 -12.49
N ALA A 36 -7.05 -9.62 -11.92
CA ALA A 36 -7.22 -9.79 -10.47
C ALA A 36 -6.00 -9.31 -9.68
N LEU A 37 -4.79 -9.63 -10.13
CA LEU A 37 -3.54 -9.17 -9.50
C LEU A 37 -3.41 -7.65 -9.61
N TYR A 38 -3.74 -7.07 -10.76
CA TYR A 38 -3.72 -5.62 -10.94
C TYR A 38 -4.70 -4.91 -10.00
N GLU A 39 -5.94 -5.39 -9.88
CA GLU A 39 -6.92 -4.81 -8.97
C GLU A 39 -6.47 -4.86 -7.51
N ARG A 40 -5.88 -5.99 -7.08
CA ARG A 40 -5.35 -6.12 -5.73
C ARG A 40 -4.13 -5.20 -5.51
N GLY A 41 -3.21 -5.16 -6.46
CA GLY A 41 -2.04 -4.28 -6.42
C GLY A 41 -2.41 -2.81 -6.32
N ARG A 42 -3.44 -2.37 -7.07
CA ARG A 42 -3.96 -1.00 -6.97
C ARG A 42 -4.48 -0.68 -5.57
N ARG A 43 -5.27 -1.58 -4.98
CA ARG A 43 -5.80 -1.38 -3.61
C ARG A 43 -4.69 -1.35 -2.55
N LEU A 44 -3.66 -2.17 -2.69
CA LEU A 44 -2.49 -2.14 -1.82
C LEU A 44 -1.72 -0.83 -1.97
N SER A 45 -1.51 -0.34 -3.20
CA SER A 45 -0.86 0.94 -3.47
C SER A 45 -1.63 2.10 -2.83
N ASP A 46 -2.96 2.14 -3.01
CA ASP A 46 -3.82 3.16 -2.40
C ASP A 46 -3.72 3.11 -0.86
N HIS A 47 -3.65 1.92 -0.27
CA HIS A 47 -3.49 1.75 1.16
C HIS A 47 -2.13 2.24 1.67
N CYS A 48 -1.04 1.87 1.00
CA CYS A 48 0.31 2.34 1.33
C CYS A 48 0.38 3.87 1.28
N GLN A 49 -0.21 4.48 0.25
CA GLN A 49 -0.23 5.94 0.12
C GLN A 49 -0.95 6.61 1.29
N ARG A 50 -2.12 6.10 1.72
CA ARG A 50 -2.82 6.64 2.89
C ARG A 50 -1.98 6.55 4.17
N LEU A 51 -1.32 5.42 4.41
CA LEU A 51 -0.47 5.25 5.60
C LEU A 51 0.70 6.24 5.61
N LEU A 52 1.31 6.50 4.45
CA LEU A 52 2.38 7.49 4.31
C LEU A 52 1.86 8.92 4.53
N GLU A 53 0.67 9.25 4.04
CA GLU A 53 0.03 10.55 4.28
C GLU A 53 -0.27 10.77 5.77
N GLU A 54 -0.80 9.76 6.46
CA GLU A 54 -1.05 9.77 7.90
C GLU A 54 0.25 9.94 8.72
N ALA A 55 1.30 9.21 8.35
CA ALA A 55 2.62 9.36 8.97
C ALA A 55 3.20 10.76 8.75
N GLN A 56 3.09 11.30 7.52
CA GLN A 56 3.56 12.64 7.20
C GLN A 56 2.81 13.72 7.99
N LEU A 57 1.50 13.58 8.15
CA LEU A 57 0.71 14.49 8.98
C LEU A 57 1.18 14.46 10.44
N THR A 58 1.45 13.27 10.97
CA THR A 58 1.93 13.09 12.34
C THR A 58 3.27 13.80 12.56
N VAL A 59 4.22 13.64 11.64
CA VAL A 59 5.53 14.34 11.70
C VAL A 59 5.34 15.85 11.68
N ARG A 60 4.52 16.38 10.76
CA ARG A 60 4.26 17.83 10.67
C ARG A 60 3.65 18.41 11.95
N GLN A 61 2.79 17.66 12.63
CA GLN A 61 2.19 18.10 13.89
C GLN A 61 3.23 18.20 15.02
N VAL A 62 4.17 17.25 15.08
CA VAL A 62 5.29 17.28 16.04
C VAL A 62 6.20 18.48 15.76
N ASP A 63 6.56 18.69 14.49
CA ASP A 63 7.39 19.85 14.09
C ASP A 63 6.70 21.18 14.43
N ALA A 64 5.40 21.28 14.17
CA ALA A 64 4.63 22.49 14.50
C ALA A 64 4.58 22.74 16.01
N ALA A 65 4.39 21.70 16.83
CA ALA A 65 4.38 21.82 18.29
C ALA A 65 5.74 22.29 18.83
N ALA A 66 6.84 21.79 18.28
CA ALA A 66 8.21 22.16 18.67
C ALA A 66 8.58 23.63 18.37
N LEU A 67 7.82 24.33 17.53
CA LEU A 67 8.02 25.76 17.24
C LEU A 67 7.37 26.70 18.28
N PHE A 68 6.56 26.16 19.19
CA PHE A 68 5.85 26.94 20.21
C PHE A 68 6.47 26.82 21.62
N ASP A 69 7.56 26.07 21.78
CA ASP A 69 8.42 25.98 22.99
C ASP A 69 9.68 26.85 22.85
#